data_AF-A0A7G8HJY0-F1
#
_entry.id   AF-A0A7G8HJY0-F1
#
_cell.length_a   1.000
_cell.length_b   1.000
_cell.length_c   1.000
_cell.angle_alpha   90.00
_cell.angle_beta   90.00
_cell.angle_gamma   90.00
#
_symmetry.space_group_name_H-M   'P 1'
#
loop_
_entity.id
_entity.type
_entity.pdbx_description
1 polymer ?
#
loop_
_entity_poly.entity_id
_entity_poly.type
_entity_poly.pdbx_seq_one_letter_code
_entity_poly.pdbx_strand_id
1 'polypeptide(L)' 'MDLGLSGWVRNLPDGRVEVQAEGTPMALSDLRLWCERGPTDAQVSLVRPSQMPITGADWFEIRN' A
#
# COMPACT_ATOMS: atom_id res chain seq x y z
N MET A 1 -5.08 -9.63 -9.34
CA MET A 1 -6.23 -9.32 -8.48
C MET A 1 -6.22 -7.82 -8.31
N ASP A 2 -7.20 -7.15 -8.88
CA ASP A 2 -7.46 -5.75 -8.56
C ASP A 2 -8.26 -5.72 -7.25
N LEU A 3 -7.70 -5.10 -6.21
CA LEU A 3 -8.36 -4.95 -4.91
C LEU A 3 -9.38 -3.81 -4.89
N GLY A 4 -9.55 -3.09 -6.01
CA GLY A 4 -10.43 -1.92 -6.08
C GLY A 4 -9.96 -0.78 -5.18
N LEU A 5 -8.63 -0.62 -5.04
CA LEU A 5 -8.01 0.42 -4.22
C LEU A 5 -7.52 1.56 -5.10
N SER A 6 -7.58 2.78 -4.57
CA SER A 6 -6.94 3.97 -5.13
C SER A 6 -5.85 4.49 -4.19
N GLY A 7 -4.96 5.34 -4.68
CA GLY A 7 -3.88 5.93 -3.90
C GLY A 7 -2.54 5.92 -4.63
N TRP A 8 -1.45 5.67 -3.91
CA TRP A 8 -0.11 5.67 -4.48
C TRP A 8 0.86 4.79 -3.71
N VAL A 9 1.94 4.40 -4.38
CA VAL A 9 3.12 3.77 -3.78
C VAL A 9 4.38 4.53 -4.15
N ARG A 10 5.34 4.64 -3.24
CA ARG A 10 6.67 5.22 -3.51
C ARG A 10 7.77 4.49 -2.77
N ASN A 11 8.95 4.46 -3.39
CA ASN A 11 10.18 4.02 -2.72
C ASN A 11 10.82 5.22 -2.00
N LEU A 12 11.33 4.99 -0.81
CA LEU A 12 12.10 5.98 -0.06
C LEU A 12 13.60 5.73 -0.26
N PRO A 13 14.45 6.80 -0.18
CA PRO A 13 15.90 6.66 -0.30
C PRO A 13 16.55 5.76 0.75
N ASP A 14 15.87 5.54 1.88
CA ASP A 14 16.31 4.66 2.97
C ASP A 14 15.93 3.19 2.77
N GLY A 15 15.38 2.84 1.60
CA GLY A 15 14.98 1.48 1.24
C GLY A 15 13.59 1.08 1.72
N ARG A 16 12.85 1.96 2.42
CA ARG A 16 11.45 1.70 2.77
C ARG A 16 10.53 1.93 1.57
N VAL A 17 9.35 1.32 1.65
CA VAL A 17 8.23 1.58 0.73
C VAL A 17 7.12 2.24 1.54
N GLU A 18 6.55 3.32 1.01
CA GLU A 18 5.33 3.92 1.54
C GLU A 18 4.18 3.71 0.57
N VAL A 19 3.05 3.31 1.14
CA VAL A 19 1.80 3.09 0.40
C VAL A 19 0.72 3.93 1.07
N GLN A 20 0.03 4.73 0.27
CA GLN A 20 -1.26 5.28 0.63
C GLN A 20 -2.31 4.52 -0.18
N ALA A 21 -3.31 3.97 0.51
CA ALA A 21 -4.39 3.24 -0.12
C ALA A 21 -5.73 3.66 0.48
N GLU A 22 -6.72 3.78 -0.39
CA GLU A 22 -8.10 4.11 -0.07
C GLU A 22 -9.02 3.07 -0.70
N GLY A 23 -10.03 2.62 0.06
CA GLY A 23 -11.00 1.64 -0.39
C GLY A 23 -11.70 0.95 0.77
N THR A 24 -12.32 -0.21 0.50
CA THR A 24 -13.07 -0.93 1.53
C THR A 24 -12.14 -1.45 2.64
N PRO A 25 -12.62 -1.58 3.89
CA PRO A 25 -11.81 -2.12 4.99
C PRO A 25 -11.24 -3.52 4.70
N MET A 26 -11.98 -4.35 3.94
CA MET A 26 -11.54 -5.68 3.55
C MET A 26 -10.40 -5.61 2.54
N ALA A 27 -10.53 -4.80 1.49
CA ALA A 27 -9.48 -4.60 0.49
C ALA A 27 -8.18 -4.01 1.11
N LEU A 28 -8.32 -3.08 2.05
CA LEU A 28 -7.17 -2.53 2.79
C LEU A 28 -6.50 -3.59 3.68
N SER A 29 -7.28 -4.50 4.27
CA SER A 29 -6.75 -5.62 5.05
C SER A 29 -6.02 -6.62 4.17
N ASP A 30 -6.55 -6.94 2.98
CA ASP A 30 -5.91 -7.82 2.01
C ASP A 30 -4.59 -7.23 1.48
N LEU A 31 -4.57 -5.93 1.17
CA LEU A 31 -3.36 -5.22 0.79
C LEU A 31 -2.32 -5.30 1.92
N ARG A 32 -2.70 -5.03 3.16
CA ARG A 32 -1.79 -5.12 4.31
C ARG A 32 -1.19 -6.52 4.43
N LEU A 33 -2.01 -7.57 4.37
CA LEU A 33 -1.54 -8.96 4.45
C LEU A 33 -0.60 -9.31 3.30
N TRP A 34 -0.87 -8.80 2.10
CA TRP A 34 0.05 -8.94 0.97
C TRP A 34 1.37 -8.21 1.24
N CYS A 35 1.34 -6.98 1.77
CA CYS A 35 2.55 -6.24 2.14
C CYS A 35 3.40 -6.94 3.20
N GLU A 36 2.80 -7.72 4.10
CA GLU A 36 3.56 -8.51 5.09
C GLU A 36 4.35 -9.66 4.42
N ARG A 37 3.94 -10.13 3.24
CA ARG A 37 4.67 -11.13 2.45
C ARG A 37 5.60 -10.49 1.40
N GLY A 38 5.11 -9.45 0.74
CA GLY A 38 5.75 -8.84 -0.42
C GLY A 38 5.73 -9.72 -1.68
N PRO A 39 6.27 -9.21 -2.80
CA PRO A 39 6.53 -10.02 -3.99
C PRO A 39 7.61 -11.09 -3.73
N THR A 40 7.77 -12.04 -4.67
CA THR A 40 8.62 -13.23 -4.51
C THR A 40 10.03 -12.96 -3.96
N ASP A 41 10.67 -11.86 -4.38
CA ASP A 41 12.05 -11.52 -3.98
C ASP A 41 12.12 -10.49 -2.84
N ALA A 42 11.00 -10.11 -2.23
CA ALA A 42 10.98 -9.16 -1.13
C ALA A 42 11.24 -9.84 0.22
N GLN A 43 11.98 -9.14 1.08
CA GLN A 43 12.10 -9.46 2.50
C GLN A 43 11.54 -8.31 3.33
N VAL A 44 10.29 -8.46 3.77
CA VAL A 44 9.60 -7.43 4.56
C VAL A 44 9.82 -7.71 6.04
N SER A 45 10.50 -6.78 6.72
CA SER A 45 10.77 -6.89 8.17
C SER A 45 9.61 -6.40 9.03
N LEU A 46 8.84 -5.41 8.55
CA LEU A 46 7.75 -4.79 9.30
C LEU A 46 6.81 -4.01 8.39
N VAL A 47 5.50 -4.12 8.64
CA VAL A 47 4.45 -3.26 8.07
C VAL A 47 3.85 -2.40 9.18
N ARG A 48 3.78 -1.07 8.98
CA ARG A 48 3.21 -0.11 9.94
C ARG A 48 1.98 0.58 9.36
N PRO A 49 0.76 0.10 9.66
CA PRO A 49 -0.46 0.76 9.20
C PRO A 49 -0.75 2.01 10.03
N SER A 50 -1.25 3.05 9.37
CA SER A 50 -1.82 4.24 10.00
C SER A 50 -3.10 4.64 9.23
N GLN A 51 -4.09 5.16 9.96
CA GLN A 51 -5.28 5.74 9.34
C GLN A 51 -5.00 7.16 8.90
N MET A 52 -5.55 7.56 7.76
CA MET A 52 -5.46 8.91 7.22
C MET A 52 -6.85 9.35 6.72
N PRO A 53 -7.11 10.66 6.62
CA PRO A 53 -8.30 11.16 5.95
C PRO A 53 -8.39 10.65 4.51
N ILE A 54 -9.63 10.46 4.06
CA ILE A 54 -9.95 10.18 2.66
C ILE A 54 -9.40 11.29 1.77
N THR A 55 -8.73 10.91 0.70
CA THR A 55 -8.14 11.81 -0.29
C THR A 55 -9.02 11.99 -1.52
N GLY A 56 -9.91 11.02 -1.80
CA GLY A 56 -10.78 11.03 -2.96
C GLY A 56 -10.06 10.66 -4.27
N ALA A 57 -8.93 9.95 -4.19
CA ALA A 57 -8.27 9.41 -5.37
C ALA A 57 -9.16 8.36 -6.05
N ASP A 58 -9.19 8.36 -7.37
CA ASP A 58 -9.94 7.42 -8.22
C ASP A 58 -9.04 6.45 -9.00
N TRP A 59 -7.71 6.55 -8.83
CA TRP A 59 -6.71 5.71 -9.47
C TRP A 59 -5.53 5.41 -8.55
N PHE A 60 -4.63 4.53 -8.97
CA PHE A 60 -3.45 4.11 -8.21
C PHE A 60 -2.14 4.44 -8.95
N GLU A 61 -1.24 5.24 -8.37
CA GLU A 61 0.05 5.63 -8.98
C GLU A 61 1.28 4.98 -8.38
N ILE A 62 2.34 4.92 -9.17
CA ILE A 62 3.72 4.84 -8.66
C ILE A 62 4.31 6.26 -8.67
N ARG A 63 4.75 6.74 -7.50
CA ARG A 63 5.46 8.01 -7.33
C ARG A 63 6.96 7.78 -7.18
N ASN A 64 7.75 8.70 -7.73
CA ASN A 64 9.21 8.77 -7.56
C ASN A 64 9.60 9.61 -6.35
#